data_AF-A0A7S2J8Y0-F1
#
_entry.id   AF-A0A7S2J8Y0-F1
#
_cell.length_a   1.000
_cell.length_b   1.000
_cell.length_c   1.000
_cell.angle_alpha   90.00
_cell.angle_beta   90.00
_cell.angle_gamma   90.00
#
_symmetry.space_group_name_H-M   'P 1'
#
loop_
_entity.id
_entity.type
_entity.pdbx_description
1 polymer ?
#
loop_
_entity_poly.entity_id
_entity_poly.type
_entity_poly.pdbx_seq_one_letter_code
_entity_poly.pdbx_strand_id
1 'polypeptide(L)'
;TPEGTQKRFDDLMNEYISKGKLIWSSPKIQTQMGAKDALVKIGNLNCGLTDTYAYYSEEELVTGFKKCCAFQPRVIKQNRGSAGEGIWLCWLWDKAANKKIEIYPSPNFGDKSLGDDDYVKLMEMNDNHVEFHTVKEFMTFCVNGPDAEGAGTWTSTFPGKYLDGGKEAGGQLVDQRLLPRIDEGEVRILMAGDTCQMAVHKKPMGGGLSAVGGNSEYTYYKPSDPKYKGLVDKLYADIPTLLPVMGLEGEPLPLLWTADYIPKNPDDWAAGP
;
A
#
# COMPACT_ATOMS: atom_id res chain seq x y z
N THR A 1 18.68 -2.68 12.86
CA THR A 1 18.62 -3.16 14.27
C THR A 1 19.13 -4.59 14.30
N PRO A 2 19.88 -5.04 15.32
CA PRO A 2 20.36 -6.42 15.37
C PRO A 2 19.21 -7.43 15.23
N GLU A 3 19.47 -8.55 14.56
CA GLU A 3 18.50 -9.64 14.40
C GLU A 3 17.93 -10.08 15.77
N GLY A 4 16.64 -10.41 15.81
CA GLY A 4 15.96 -10.85 17.04
C GLY A 4 15.61 -9.75 18.04
N THR A 5 16.02 -8.49 17.83
CA THR A 5 15.70 -7.38 18.74
C THR A 5 14.19 -7.15 18.86
N GLN A 6 13.47 -7.13 17.73
CA GLN A 6 12.01 -6.96 17.73
C GLN A 6 11.32 -8.08 18.51
N LYS A 7 11.71 -9.34 18.26
CA LYS A 7 11.15 -10.49 18.98
C LYS A 7 11.35 -10.37 20.49
N ARG A 8 12.56 -10.02 20.94
CA ARG A 8 12.85 -9.84 22.39
C ARG A 8 12.00 -8.72 22.99
N PHE A 9 11.79 -7.64 22.25
CA PHE A 9 10.93 -6.54 22.69
C PHE A 9 9.47 -7.00 22.80
N ASP A 10 8.95 -7.68 21.78
CA ASP A 10 7.58 -8.19 21.76
C ASP A 10 7.34 -9.23 22.87
N ASP A 11 8.30 -10.14 23.10
CA ASP A 11 8.25 -11.13 24.19
C ASP A 11 8.15 -10.43 25.56
N LEU A 12 8.96 -9.38 25.79
CA LEU A 12 8.93 -8.60 27.04
C LEU A 12 7.60 -7.85 27.21
N MET A 13 7.07 -7.25 26.14
CA MET A 13 5.77 -6.57 26.18
C MET A 13 4.64 -7.55 26.50
N ASN A 14 4.66 -8.73 25.90
CA ASN A 14 3.68 -9.80 26.19
C ASN A 14 3.80 -10.32 27.63
N GLU A 15 5.01 -10.40 28.18
CA GLU A 15 5.22 -10.73 29.61
C GLU A 15 4.57 -9.69 30.53
N TYR A 16 4.64 -8.40 30.19
CA TYR A 16 3.95 -7.36 30.97
C TYR A 16 2.43 -7.45 30.85
N ILE A 17 1.91 -7.74 29.66
CA ILE A 17 0.47 -7.95 29.43
C ILE A 17 -0.04 -9.12 30.29
N SER A 18 0.69 -10.26 30.34
CA SER A 18 0.28 -11.42 31.14
C SER A 18 0.27 -11.16 32.65
N LYS A 19 1.01 -10.14 33.11
CA LYS A 19 0.99 -9.62 34.49
C LYS A 19 -0.08 -8.56 34.74
N GLY A 20 -0.98 -8.33 33.78
CA GLY A 20 -2.05 -7.33 33.87
C GLY A 20 -1.56 -5.88 33.73
N LYS A 21 -0.37 -5.66 33.17
CA LYS A 21 0.10 -4.29 32.85
C LYS A 21 -0.48 -3.84 31.53
N LEU A 22 -0.83 -2.56 31.46
CA LEU A 22 -1.31 -1.93 30.23
C LEU A 22 -0.10 -1.65 29.32
N ILE A 23 -0.12 -2.24 28.12
CA ILE A 23 0.85 -1.98 27.05
C ILE A 23 0.07 -1.45 25.85
N TRP A 24 0.50 -0.32 25.31
CA TRP A 24 -0.23 0.36 24.25
C TRP A 24 0.70 0.92 23.17
N SER A 25 0.64 0.46 21.92
CA SER A 25 -0.13 -0.70 21.42
C SER A 25 0.51 -2.03 21.79
N SER A 26 -0.30 -3.07 21.95
CA SER A 26 0.19 -4.45 22.15
C SER A 26 0.98 -4.94 20.93
N PRO A 27 1.92 -5.89 21.09
CA PRO A 27 2.64 -6.48 19.96
C PRO A 27 1.72 -7.04 18.88
N LYS A 28 0.57 -7.62 19.27
CA LYS A 28 -0.47 -8.13 18.35
C LYS A 28 -1.03 -7.00 17.47
N ILE A 29 -1.42 -5.87 18.07
CA ILE A 29 -1.90 -4.69 17.34
C ILE A 29 -0.83 -4.17 16.40
N GLN A 30 0.41 -3.98 16.87
CA GLN A 30 1.52 -3.48 16.03
C GLN A 30 1.78 -4.39 14.84
N THR A 31 1.76 -5.70 15.08
CA THR A 31 1.94 -6.71 14.04
C THR A 31 0.81 -6.61 13.03
N GLN A 32 -0.46 -6.63 13.43
CA GLN A 32 -1.55 -6.70 12.45
C GLN A 32 -1.88 -5.37 11.77
N MET A 33 -1.88 -4.24 12.50
CA MET A 33 -2.14 -2.92 11.91
C MET A 33 -0.96 -2.38 11.09
N GLY A 34 0.27 -2.78 11.41
CA GLY A 34 1.47 -2.35 10.69
C GLY A 34 1.76 -3.18 9.42
N ALA A 35 0.99 -4.23 9.15
CA ALA A 35 1.11 -5.03 7.95
C ALA A 35 0.32 -4.39 6.79
N LYS A 36 0.79 -4.53 5.56
CA LYS A 36 0.07 -3.98 4.39
C LYS A 36 -1.19 -4.77 4.04
N ASP A 37 -1.33 -6.02 4.49
CA ASP A 37 -2.59 -6.78 4.38
C ASP A 37 -3.76 -6.08 5.10
N ALA A 38 -3.48 -5.20 6.07
CA ALA A 38 -4.50 -4.35 6.69
C ALA A 38 -5.24 -3.50 5.65
N LEU A 39 -4.58 -3.06 4.57
CA LEU A 39 -5.19 -2.31 3.47
C LEU A 39 -6.25 -3.13 2.71
N VAL A 40 -6.03 -4.44 2.59
CA VAL A 40 -6.98 -5.37 1.98
C VAL A 40 -8.20 -5.53 2.89
N LYS A 41 -7.96 -5.71 4.20
CA LYS A 41 -9.02 -5.93 5.20
C LYS A 41 -9.95 -4.74 5.33
N ILE A 42 -9.44 -3.52 5.21
CA ILE A 42 -10.24 -2.28 5.25
C ILE A 42 -10.82 -1.88 3.89
N GLY A 43 -10.58 -2.64 2.82
CA GLY A 43 -10.90 -2.23 1.44
C GLY A 43 -12.36 -1.84 1.21
N ASN A 44 -13.28 -2.41 1.99
CA ASN A 44 -14.73 -2.17 1.91
C ASN A 44 -15.27 -1.13 2.92
N LEU A 45 -14.40 -0.51 3.73
CA LEU A 45 -14.76 0.58 4.63
C LEU A 45 -14.96 1.90 3.85
N ASN A 46 -15.54 2.93 4.48
CA ASN A 46 -15.81 4.22 3.82
C ASN A 46 -14.54 4.90 3.31
N CYS A 47 -13.42 4.68 4.01
CA CYS A 47 -12.11 5.18 3.64
C CYS A 47 -11.23 4.14 2.92
N GLY A 48 -11.79 2.96 2.62
CA GLY A 48 -11.13 1.86 1.93
C GLY A 48 -11.08 2.03 0.42
N LEU A 49 -10.34 1.13 -0.22
CA LEU A 49 -10.24 1.03 -1.68
C LEU A 49 -10.50 -0.42 -2.09
N THR A 50 -11.66 -0.67 -2.69
CA THR A 50 -12.23 -2.02 -2.87
C THR A 50 -11.44 -2.90 -3.82
N ASP A 51 -10.68 -2.32 -4.74
CA ASP A 51 -9.74 -3.03 -5.61
C ASP A 51 -8.33 -3.10 -5.00
N THR A 52 -8.26 -3.45 -3.71
CA THR A 52 -7.02 -3.78 -2.99
C THR A 52 -7.02 -5.28 -2.68
N TYR A 53 -6.00 -5.99 -3.15
CA TYR A 53 -5.91 -7.46 -3.09
C TYR A 53 -4.62 -7.92 -2.41
N ALA A 54 -4.64 -9.13 -1.87
CA ALA A 54 -3.44 -9.87 -1.49
C ALA A 54 -3.39 -11.20 -2.25
N TYR A 55 -2.20 -11.55 -2.72
CA TYR A 55 -1.94 -12.79 -3.45
C TYR A 55 -0.99 -13.69 -2.67
N TYR A 56 -1.31 -14.98 -2.63
CA TYR A 56 -0.58 -15.98 -1.85
C TYR A 56 0.00 -17.10 -2.72
N SER A 57 -0.33 -17.13 -4.01
CA SER A 57 0.26 -18.03 -5.01
C SER A 57 0.68 -17.27 -6.28
N GLU A 58 1.57 -17.87 -7.06
CA GLU A 58 1.99 -17.33 -8.35
C GLU A 58 0.81 -17.16 -9.31
N GLU A 59 -0.09 -18.15 -9.37
CA GLU A 59 -1.27 -18.10 -10.25
C GLU A 59 -2.21 -16.93 -9.88
N GLU A 60 -2.48 -16.75 -8.58
CA GLU A 60 -3.27 -15.64 -8.07
C GLU A 60 -2.62 -14.29 -8.40
N LEU A 61 -1.31 -14.18 -8.19
CA LEU A 61 -0.55 -12.96 -8.46
C LEU A 61 -0.57 -12.60 -9.94
N VAL A 62 -0.19 -13.53 -10.82
CA VAL A 62 -0.13 -13.28 -12.27
C VAL A 62 -1.51 -12.92 -12.80
N THR A 63 -2.54 -13.69 -12.43
CA THR A 63 -3.92 -13.46 -12.89
C THR A 63 -4.48 -12.15 -12.34
N GLY A 64 -4.27 -11.90 -11.05
CA GLY A 64 -4.75 -10.73 -10.34
C GLY A 64 -4.11 -9.45 -10.86
N PHE A 65 -2.78 -9.40 -10.90
CA PHE A 65 -2.04 -8.23 -11.38
C PHE A 65 -2.43 -7.86 -12.81
N LYS A 66 -2.54 -8.83 -13.72
CA LYS A 66 -2.92 -8.57 -15.11
C LYS A 66 -4.33 -7.98 -15.23
N LYS A 67 -5.30 -8.40 -14.40
CA LYS A 67 -6.65 -7.82 -14.38
C LYS A 67 -6.64 -6.41 -13.77
N CYS A 68 -5.97 -6.25 -12.63
CA CYS A 68 -5.85 -4.99 -11.93
C CYS A 68 -5.18 -3.92 -12.80
N CYS A 69 -4.02 -4.25 -13.37
CA CYS A 69 -3.20 -3.34 -14.16
C CYS A 69 -3.78 -3.11 -15.58
N ALA A 70 -4.66 -3.98 -16.08
CA ALA A 70 -5.48 -3.68 -17.26
C ALA A 70 -6.57 -2.65 -16.95
N PHE A 71 -7.00 -2.54 -15.69
CA PHE A 71 -8.05 -1.61 -15.26
C PHE A 71 -7.48 -0.24 -14.89
N GLN A 72 -6.47 -0.18 -14.02
CA GLN A 72 -5.92 1.07 -13.47
C GLN A 72 -4.44 0.93 -13.06
N PRO A 73 -3.69 2.03 -12.92
CA PRO A 73 -2.32 1.99 -12.39
C PRO A 73 -2.28 1.38 -10.99
N ARG A 74 -1.22 0.65 -10.68
CA ARG A 74 -1.11 -0.16 -9.45
C ARG A 74 0.06 0.29 -8.59
N VAL A 75 -0.01 0.00 -7.30
CA VAL A 75 1.10 0.02 -6.37
C VAL A 75 1.19 -1.35 -5.71
N ILE A 76 2.32 -2.03 -5.95
CA ILE A 76 2.62 -3.37 -5.46
C ILE A 76 3.50 -3.27 -4.23
N LYS A 77 3.22 -4.06 -3.19
CA LYS A 77 3.89 -3.94 -1.90
C LYS A 77 4.19 -5.30 -1.27
N GLN A 78 5.39 -5.51 -0.75
CA GLN A 78 5.66 -6.60 0.22
C GLN A 78 4.88 -6.39 1.51
N ASN A 79 4.31 -7.42 2.13
CA ASN A 79 3.44 -7.25 3.31
C ASN A 79 4.15 -6.62 4.52
N ARG A 80 5.42 -6.95 4.71
CA ARG A 80 6.29 -6.43 5.76
C ARG A 80 7.45 -5.69 5.13
N GLY A 81 7.90 -4.62 5.75
CA GLY A 81 8.99 -3.79 5.24
C GLY A 81 8.73 -2.32 5.48
N SER A 82 9.77 -1.51 5.34
CA SER A 82 9.74 -0.08 5.58
C SER A 82 10.56 0.65 4.51
N ALA A 83 10.54 1.99 4.53
CA ALA A 83 11.38 2.83 3.67
C ALA A 83 11.21 2.60 2.15
N GLY A 84 10.03 2.17 1.70
CA GLY A 84 9.72 2.04 0.27
C GLY A 84 10.30 0.80 -0.43
N GLU A 85 11.10 -0.02 0.28
CA GLU A 85 11.71 -1.22 -0.29
C GLU A 85 10.63 -2.26 -0.67
N GLY A 86 10.74 -2.83 -1.86
CA GLY A 86 9.76 -3.78 -2.40
C GLY A 86 8.38 -3.14 -2.56
N ILE A 87 8.35 -1.82 -2.80
CA ILE A 87 7.13 -1.09 -3.15
C ILE A 87 7.31 -0.46 -4.53
N TRP A 88 6.48 -0.90 -5.48
CA TRP A 88 6.57 -0.50 -6.88
C TRP A 88 5.32 0.26 -7.30
N LEU A 89 5.53 1.44 -7.89
CA LEU A 89 4.49 2.14 -8.64
C LEU A 89 4.51 1.62 -10.08
N CYS A 90 3.35 1.17 -10.57
CA CYS A 90 3.21 0.47 -11.83
C CYS A 90 2.26 1.23 -12.76
N TRP A 91 2.77 1.63 -13.92
CA TRP A 91 1.98 2.25 -14.99
C TRP A 91 2.11 1.47 -16.29
N LEU A 92 1.02 1.40 -17.04
CA LEU A 92 1.08 0.88 -18.41
C LEU A 92 1.88 1.82 -19.30
N TRP A 93 2.69 1.24 -20.17
CA TRP A 93 3.61 1.97 -21.04
C TRP A 93 3.52 1.47 -22.48
N ASP A 94 3.43 2.39 -23.43
CA ASP A 94 3.61 2.10 -24.84
C ASP A 94 5.10 2.11 -25.13
N LYS A 95 5.69 0.92 -25.31
CA LYS A 95 7.12 0.74 -25.57
C LYS A 95 7.56 1.40 -26.87
N ALA A 96 6.73 1.35 -27.92
CA ALA A 96 7.10 1.86 -29.24
C ALA A 96 7.06 3.39 -29.28
N ALA A 97 6.05 3.99 -28.67
CA ALA A 97 5.93 5.45 -28.59
C ALA A 97 6.64 6.07 -27.39
N ASN A 98 7.20 5.25 -26.49
CA ASN A 98 7.83 5.63 -25.24
C ASN A 98 6.99 6.64 -24.43
N LYS A 99 5.74 6.27 -24.15
CA LYS A 99 4.79 7.12 -23.43
C LYS A 99 3.89 6.31 -22.51
N LYS A 100 3.38 6.97 -21.47
CA LYS A 100 2.38 6.39 -20.57
C LYS A 100 1.07 6.14 -21.33
N ILE A 101 0.43 5.02 -21.04
CA ILE A 101 -0.94 4.75 -21.48
C ILE A 101 -1.87 5.40 -20.45
N GLU A 102 -2.56 6.46 -20.85
CA GLU A 102 -3.48 7.19 -19.97
C GLU A 102 -4.87 6.54 -19.90
N ILE A 103 -5.32 5.94 -21.01
CA ILE A 103 -6.60 5.23 -21.08
C ILE A 103 -6.31 3.74 -20.99
N TYR A 104 -6.63 3.17 -19.83
CA TYR A 104 -6.40 1.76 -19.54
C TYR A 104 -7.35 0.87 -20.37
N PRO A 105 -6.90 -0.34 -20.77
CA PRO A 105 -7.64 -1.16 -21.71
C PRO A 105 -8.97 -1.68 -21.16
N SER A 106 -9.09 -1.90 -19.85
CA SER A 106 -10.29 -2.41 -19.19
C SER A 106 -11.12 -1.25 -18.63
N PRO A 107 -12.34 -0.98 -19.14
CA PRO A 107 -13.20 0.08 -18.62
C PRO A 107 -13.84 -0.28 -17.28
N ASN A 108 -14.12 -1.58 -17.04
CA ASN A 108 -14.52 -2.10 -15.73
C ASN A 108 -13.49 -3.14 -15.26
N PHE A 109 -13.43 -3.36 -13.95
CA PHE A 109 -12.55 -4.36 -13.36
C PHE A 109 -12.90 -5.76 -13.87
N GLY A 110 -11.92 -6.49 -14.41
CA GLY A 110 -12.05 -7.88 -14.83
C GLY A 110 -12.53 -8.10 -16.28
N ASP A 111 -12.97 -7.06 -16.99
CA ASP A 111 -13.41 -7.17 -18.39
C ASP A 111 -12.25 -7.56 -19.33
N LYS A 112 -11.04 -7.09 -19.02
CA LYS A 112 -9.82 -7.42 -19.75
C LYS A 112 -8.69 -7.79 -18.79
N SER A 113 -7.66 -8.39 -19.36
CA SER A 113 -6.43 -8.79 -18.69
C SER A 113 -5.26 -8.43 -19.60
N LEU A 114 -4.15 -8.01 -19.01
CA LEU A 114 -2.90 -7.83 -19.75
C LEU A 114 -2.36 -9.19 -20.25
N GLY A 115 -1.65 -9.14 -21.37
CA GLY A 115 -0.80 -10.21 -21.88
C GLY A 115 0.60 -10.18 -21.26
N ASP A 116 1.40 -11.21 -21.56
CA ASP A 116 2.78 -11.32 -21.08
C ASP A 116 3.70 -10.21 -21.62
N ASP A 117 3.48 -9.82 -22.88
CA ASP A 117 4.29 -8.85 -23.61
C ASP A 117 3.84 -7.39 -23.40
N ASP A 118 2.75 -7.16 -22.68
CA ASP A 118 2.36 -5.81 -22.29
C ASP A 118 3.47 -5.19 -21.44
N TYR A 119 3.67 -3.88 -21.57
CA TYR A 119 4.85 -3.22 -21.03
C TYR A 119 4.48 -2.26 -19.90
N VAL A 120 5.25 -2.31 -18.82
CA VAL A 120 5.03 -1.52 -17.61
C VAL A 120 6.25 -0.66 -17.29
N LYS A 121 5.97 0.59 -16.93
CA LYS A 121 6.92 1.46 -16.24
C LYS A 121 6.78 1.19 -14.74
N LEU A 122 7.91 0.91 -14.10
CA LEU A 122 8.01 0.59 -12.69
C LEU A 122 8.88 1.65 -12.00
N MET A 123 8.47 2.12 -10.83
CA MET A 123 9.31 2.97 -9.98
C MET A 123 9.34 2.39 -8.56
N GLU A 124 10.52 2.05 -8.06
CA GLU A 124 10.67 1.61 -6.67
C GLU A 124 10.67 2.82 -5.73
N MET A 125 9.92 2.76 -4.63
CA MET A 125 9.74 3.90 -3.73
C MET A 125 10.92 4.14 -2.77
N ASN A 126 11.88 3.22 -2.67
CA ASN A 126 13.04 3.33 -1.78
C ASN A 126 14.08 4.36 -2.25
N ASP A 127 14.35 4.41 -3.55
CA ASP A 127 15.38 5.26 -4.16
C ASP A 127 14.89 6.00 -5.43
N ASN A 128 13.63 5.77 -5.81
CA ASN A 128 12.93 6.41 -6.93
C ASN A 128 13.47 6.04 -8.32
N HIS A 129 14.30 4.99 -8.42
CA HIS A 129 14.76 4.52 -9.72
C HIS A 129 13.57 4.02 -10.55
N VAL A 130 13.72 4.08 -11.87
CA VAL A 130 12.68 3.69 -12.83
C VAL A 130 13.21 2.57 -13.71
N GLU A 131 12.42 1.51 -13.83
CA GLU A 131 12.69 0.38 -14.72
C GLU A 131 11.50 0.17 -15.68
N PHE A 132 11.76 -0.54 -16.77
CA PHE A 132 10.76 -0.80 -17.80
C PHE A 132 10.81 -2.27 -18.23
N HIS A 133 9.74 -2.99 -17.96
CA HIS A 133 9.68 -4.44 -18.15
C HIS A 133 8.39 -4.86 -18.80
N THR A 134 8.42 -6.02 -19.45
CA THR A 134 7.19 -6.74 -19.80
C THR A 134 6.49 -7.20 -18.51
N VAL A 135 5.18 -7.43 -18.60
CA VAL A 135 4.41 -8.00 -17.49
C VAL A 135 4.99 -9.35 -17.08
N LYS A 136 5.42 -10.17 -18.05
CA LYS A 136 6.08 -11.45 -17.76
C LYS A 136 7.34 -11.28 -16.93
N GLU A 137 8.27 -10.42 -17.36
CA GLU A 137 9.51 -10.13 -16.64
C GLU A 137 9.23 -9.65 -15.20
N PHE A 138 8.27 -8.74 -15.03
CA PHE A 138 7.90 -8.24 -13.70
C PHE A 138 7.29 -9.32 -12.81
N MET A 139 6.39 -10.16 -13.33
CA MET A 139 5.83 -11.27 -12.55
C MET A 139 6.90 -12.29 -12.20
N THR A 140 7.82 -12.62 -13.11
CA THR A 140 8.95 -13.50 -12.83
C THR A 140 9.85 -12.93 -11.74
N PHE A 141 10.15 -11.62 -11.76
CA PHE A 141 10.86 -10.94 -10.68
C PHE A 141 10.11 -11.03 -9.34
N CYS A 142 8.80 -10.75 -9.35
CA CYS A 142 7.98 -10.82 -8.14
C CYS A 142 7.96 -12.22 -7.51
N VAL A 143 7.94 -13.28 -8.31
CA VAL A 143 7.84 -14.66 -7.81
C VAL A 143 9.21 -15.27 -7.53
N ASN A 144 10.15 -15.14 -8.46
CA ASN A 144 11.39 -15.91 -8.49
C ASN A 144 12.66 -15.05 -8.32
N GLY A 145 12.52 -13.72 -8.32
CA GLY A 145 13.62 -12.78 -8.14
C GLY A 145 14.35 -12.40 -9.43
N PRO A 146 15.33 -11.48 -9.36
CA PRO A 146 15.93 -10.84 -10.52
C PRO A 146 16.84 -11.77 -11.35
N ASP A 147 17.40 -12.81 -10.74
CA ASP A 147 18.30 -13.77 -11.41
C ASP A 147 17.56 -14.94 -12.08
N ALA A 148 16.23 -14.97 -12.00
CA ALA A 148 15.43 -16.05 -12.57
C ALA A 148 15.39 -15.99 -14.10
N GLU A 149 15.30 -17.15 -14.75
CA GLU A 149 15.16 -17.23 -16.19
C GLU A 149 13.90 -16.49 -16.66
N GLY A 150 14.08 -15.51 -17.55
CA GLY A 150 12.98 -14.70 -18.08
C GLY A 150 12.58 -13.50 -17.21
N ALA A 151 13.28 -13.21 -16.12
CA ALA A 151 13.04 -11.99 -15.32
C ALA A 151 13.49 -10.71 -16.04
N GLY A 152 14.35 -10.80 -17.05
CA GLY A 152 14.98 -9.63 -17.67
C GLY A 152 16.24 -9.21 -16.89
N THR A 153 16.57 -7.91 -16.90
CA THR A 153 17.73 -7.36 -16.18
C THR A 153 17.26 -6.27 -15.23
N TRP A 154 17.51 -6.45 -13.94
CA TRP A 154 17.05 -5.56 -12.87
C TRP A 154 18.19 -4.76 -12.28
N THR A 155 17.90 -3.52 -11.89
CA THR A 155 18.83 -2.66 -11.12
C THR A 155 18.47 -2.58 -9.64
N SER A 156 17.21 -2.85 -9.30
CA SER A 156 16.71 -2.95 -7.93
C SER A 156 17.59 -3.85 -7.04
N THR A 157 17.89 -3.35 -5.84
CA THR A 157 18.55 -4.14 -4.79
C THR A 157 17.57 -5.02 -4.00
N PHE A 158 16.26 -4.80 -4.15
CA PHE A 158 15.24 -5.65 -3.54
C PHE A 158 15.18 -7.02 -4.25
N PRO A 159 15.14 -8.14 -3.52
CA PRO A 159 15.29 -9.48 -4.11
C PRO A 159 14.06 -10.00 -4.87
N GLY A 160 12.95 -9.27 -4.91
CA GLY A 160 11.68 -9.80 -5.42
C GLY A 160 11.12 -10.85 -4.47
N LYS A 161 10.72 -12.01 -5.02
CA LYS A 161 10.33 -13.22 -4.25
C LYS A 161 9.31 -12.97 -3.13
N TYR A 162 8.26 -12.22 -3.45
CA TYR A 162 7.25 -11.82 -2.47
C TYR A 162 6.51 -13.00 -1.81
N LEU A 163 6.53 -14.18 -2.46
CA LEU A 163 5.81 -15.37 -2.03
C LEU A 163 6.68 -16.40 -1.30
N ASP A 164 7.99 -16.12 -1.15
CA ASP A 164 8.94 -17.06 -0.53
C ASP A 164 8.52 -17.45 0.90
N GLY A 165 8.73 -18.73 1.22
CA GLY A 165 8.32 -19.34 2.50
C GLY A 165 6.81 -19.60 2.61
N GLY A 166 6.00 -19.14 1.66
CA GLY A 166 4.55 -19.31 1.64
C GLY A 166 3.82 -18.49 2.70
N LYS A 167 2.49 -18.59 2.69
CA LYS A 167 1.59 -17.76 3.53
C LYS A 167 1.91 -17.83 5.02
N GLU A 168 2.23 -19.01 5.55
CA GLU A 168 2.56 -19.20 6.98
C GLU A 168 3.85 -18.48 7.39
N ALA A 169 4.82 -18.35 6.47
CA ALA A 169 6.03 -17.55 6.68
C ALA A 169 5.81 -16.05 6.38
N GLY A 170 4.60 -15.66 6.00
CA GLY A 170 4.25 -14.28 5.65
C GLY A 170 4.39 -13.94 4.15
N GLY A 171 4.79 -14.91 3.32
CA GLY A 171 4.89 -14.77 1.87
C GLY A 171 3.56 -14.39 1.24
N GLN A 172 3.49 -13.17 0.72
CA GLN A 172 2.35 -12.60 0.03
C GLN A 172 2.74 -11.27 -0.64
N LEU A 173 1.96 -10.87 -1.63
CA LEU A 173 2.06 -9.59 -2.30
C LEU A 173 0.74 -8.82 -2.15
N VAL A 174 0.82 -7.53 -1.79
CA VAL A 174 -0.34 -6.64 -1.74
C VAL A 174 -0.38 -5.77 -3.00
N ASP A 175 -1.51 -5.79 -3.70
CA ASP A 175 -1.79 -5.00 -4.89
C ASP A 175 -2.90 -3.99 -4.59
N GLN A 176 -2.59 -2.71 -4.68
CA GLN A 176 -3.53 -1.62 -4.48
C GLN A 176 -3.51 -0.68 -5.69
N ARG A 177 -4.63 -0.02 -5.97
CA ARG A 177 -4.67 1.03 -7.00
C ARG A 177 -3.76 2.19 -6.63
N LEU A 178 -2.97 2.64 -7.58
CA LEU A 178 -2.20 3.88 -7.47
C LEU A 178 -3.11 5.06 -7.83
N LEU A 179 -3.39 5.91 -6.84
CA LEU A 179 -4.24 7.08 -7.04
C LEU A 179 -3.46 8.19 -7.76
N PRO A 180 -3.96 8.74 -8.88
CA PRO A 180 -3.19 9.64 -9.74
C PRO A 180 -2.89 10.99 -9.10
N ARG A 181 -3.68 11.41 -8.10
CA ARG A 181 -3.51 12.67 -7.35
C ARG A 181 -2.52 12.53 -6.18
N ILE A 182 -1.60 11.59 -6.26
CA ILE A 182 -0.54 11.38 -5.25
C ILE A 182 0.46 12.55 -5.21
N ASP A 183 0.58 13.30 -6.30
CA ASP A 183 1.35 14.54 -6.41
C ASP A 183 0.69 15.74 -5.69
N GLU A 184 -0.62 15.70 -5.48
CA GLU A 184 -1.33 16.69 -4.66
C GLU A 184 -1.01 16.56 -3.17
N GLY A 185 -0.44 15.44 -2.73
CA GLY A 185 0.01 15.21 -1.36
C GLY A 185 -0.89 14.26 -0.55
N GLU A 186 -0.28 13.62 0.43
CA GLU A 186 -0.96 12.74 1.40
C GLU A 186 -1.60 13.56 2.52
N VAL A 187 -2.77 13.14 2.98
CA VAL A 187 -3.41 13.67 4.18
C VAL A 187 -3.30 12.63 5.28
N ARG A 188 -2.56 12.96 6.33
CA ARG A 188 -2.44 12.18 7.56
C ARG A 188 -3.46 12.66 8.57
N ILE A 189 -4.35 11.77 9.02
CA ILE A 189 -5.18 12.02 10.19
C ILE A 189 -4.47 11.44 11.41
N LEU A 190 -4.06 12.30 12.34
CA LEU A 190 -3.46 11.89 13.61
C LEU A 190 -4.56 11.64 14.63
N MET A 191 -4.55 10.45 15.22
CA MET A 191 -5.55 9.98 16.17
C MET A 191 -4.90 9.72 17.52
N ALA A 192 -5.63 10.02 18.60
CA ALA A 192 -5.33 9.55 19.94
C ALA A 192 -6.50 8.71 20.46
N GLY A 193 -6.31 7.39 20.57
CA GLY A 193 -7.42 6.46 20.73
C GLY A 193 -8.41 6.62 19.57
N ASP A 194 -9.68 6.87 19.86
CA ASP A 194 -10.72 7.11 18.85
C ASP A 194 -10.85 8.59 18.45
N THR A 195 -10.06 9.51 19.01
CA THR A 195 -10.26 10.96 18.84
C THR A 195 -9.26 11.57 17.86
N CYS A 196 -9.74 12.25 16.82
CA CYS A 196 -8.90 13.00 15.88
C CYS A 196 -8.24 14.21 16.55
N GLN A 197 -6.92 14.30 16.43
CA GLN A 197 -6.11 15.39 16.99
C GLN A 197 -5.84 16.48 15.94
N MET A 198 -5.55 16.08 14.70
CA MET A 198 -5.29 16.98 13.58
C MET A 198 -5.28 16.23 12.25
N ALA A 199 -5.50 16.98 11.16
CA ALA A 199 -5.17 16.53 9.82
C ALA A 199 -3.90 17.26 9.35
N VAL A 200 -2.96 16.53 8.75
CA VAL A 200 -1.70 17.05 8.23
C VAL A 200 -1.64 16.75 6.74
N HIS A 201 -1.67 17.79 5.92
CA HIS A 201 -1.46 17.67 4.48
C HIS A 201 0.04 17.78 4.20
N LYS A 202 0.63 16.73 3.64
CA LYS A 202 2.04 16.62 3.26
C LYS A 202 2.13 16.69 1.75
N LYS A 203 2.48 17.85 1.22
CA LYS A 203 2.61 18.05 -0.23
C LYS A 203 4.07 17.90 -0.65
N PRO A 204 4.40 16.99 -1.58
CA PRO A 204 5.77 16.84 -2.06
C PRO A 204 6.28 18.13 -2.68
N MET A 205 7.50 18.53 -2.35
CA MET A 205 8.16 19.69 -2.96
C MET A 205 8.82 19.29 -4.29
N GLY A 206 8.87 20.23 -5.25
CA GLY A 206 9.60 20.02 -6.51
C GLY A 206 8.90 19.12 -7.54
N GLY A 207 7.60 18.86 -7.41
CA GLY A 207 6.81 18.10 -8.39
C GLY A 207 6.95 16.58 -8.29
N GLY A 208 7.35 16.06 -7.12
CA GLY A 208 7.42 14.63 -6.83
C GLY A 208 6.08 14.00 -6.43
N LEU A 209 6.11 12.71 -6.10
CA LEU A 209 4.95 11.97 -5.59
C LEU A 209 5.00 11.91 -4.07
N SER A 210 3.85 11.97 -3.40
CA SER A 210 3.78 11.74 -1.96
C SER A 210 4.17 10.30 -1.59
N ALA A 211 4.56 10.08 -0.33
CA ALA A 211 5.03 8.81 0.22
C ALA A 211 6.33 8.24 -0.40
N VAL A 212 6.82 8.85 -1.48
CA VAL A 212 8.14 8.63 -2.07
C VAL A 212 9.15 9.54 -1.34
N GLY A 213 10.36 9.05 -1.05
CA GLY A 213 11.34 9.79 -0.24
C GLY A 213 11.60 11.21 -0.76
N GLY A 214 11.67 12.20 0.14
CA GLY A 214 11.90 13.60 -0.22
C GLY A 214 11.38 14.62 0.79
N ASN A 215 11.54 15.91 0.47
CA ASN A 215 11.00 17.00 1.29
C ASN A 215 9.53 17.27 0.94
N SER A 216 8.75 17.58 1.97
CA SER A 216 7.33 17.96 1.82
C SER A 216 7.06 19.29 2.52
N GLU A 217 6.14 20.06 1.96
CA GLU A 217 5.49 21.17 2.65
C GLU A 217 4.37 20.61 3.52
N TYR A 218 4.29 21.07 4.77
CA TYR A 218 3.33 20.59 5.76
C TYR A 218 2.31 21.68 6.06
N THR A 219 1.02 21.36 5.89
CA THR A 219 -0.08 22.21 6.38
C THR A 219 -0.89 21.46 7.43
N TYR A 220 -1.15 22.10 8.55
CA TYR A 220 -1.84 21.52 9.70
C TYR A 220 -3.26 22.10 9.80
N TYR A 221 -4.23 21.21 10.02
CA TYR A 221 -5.64 21.56 10.15
C TYR A 221 -6.19 21.00 11.46
N LYS A 222 -7.03 21.79 12.12
CA LYS A 222 -7.79 21.34 13.29
C LYS A 222 -8.87 20.34 12.84
N PRO A 223 -9.30 19.42 13.72
CA PRO A 223 -10.41 18.51 13.41
C PRO A 223 -11.72 19.23 13.02
N SER A 224 -11.91 20.48 13.48
CA SER A 224 -13.07 21.31 13.16
C SER A 224 -12.94 22.09 11.84
N ASP A 225 -11.79 22.07 11.18
CA ASP A 225 -11.60 22.84 9.95
C ASP A 225 -12.41 22.21 8.78
N PRO A 226 -13.07 23.03 7.94
CA PRO A 226 -13.93 22.51 6.88
C PRO A 226 -13.22 21.63 5.85
N LYS A 227 -11.93 21.91 5.56
CA LYS A 227 -11.21 21.32 4.42
C LYS A 227 -11.17 19.78 4.42
N TYR A 228 -11.04 19.16 5.60
CA TYR A 228 -10.97 17.70 5.74
C TYR A 228 -12.06 17.12 6.63
N LYS A 229 -13.08 17.90 6.99
CA LYS A 229 -14.16 17.44 7.86
C LYS A 229 -14.82 16.17 7.32
N GLY A 230 -15.13 16.12 6.02
CA GLY A 230 -15.76 14.94 5.41
C GLY A 230 -14.88 13.67 5.44
N LEU A 231 -13.56 13.82 5.39
CA LEU A 231 -12.62 12.68 5.54
C LEU A 231 -12.62 12.19 6.98
N VAL A 232 -12.55 13.11 7.94
CA VAL A 232 -12.59 12.80 9.38
C VAL A 232 -13.92 12.14 9.77
N ASP A 233 -15.05 12.65 9.26
CA ASP A 233 -16.38 12.07 9.51
C ASP A 233 -16.47 10.62 8.99
N LYS A 234 -15.91 10.33 7.80
CA LYS A 234 -15.85 8.96 7.25
C LYS A 234 -14.99 8.04 8.13
N LEU A 235 -13.82 8.51 8.57
CA LEU A 235 -12.97 7.74 9.47
C LEU A 235 -13.69 7.45 10.80
N TYR A 236 -14.40 8.43 11.38
CA TYR A 236 -15.21 8.19 12.58
C TYR A 236 -16.29 7.13 12.36
N ALA A 237 -16.92 7.09 11.19
CA ALA A 237 -17.89 6.04 10.84
C ALA A 237 -17.24 4.65 10.72
N ASP A 238 -15.97 4.57 10.29
CA ASP A 238 -15.23 3.32 10.12
C ASP A 238 -14.64 2.78 11.44
N ILE A 239 -14.27 3.66 12.39
CA ILE A 239 -13.61 3.33 13.66
C ILE A 239 -14.24 2.13 14.39
N PRO A 240 -15.57 2.07 14.60
CA PRO A 240 -16.21 0.95 15.30
C PRO A 240 -15.96 -0.42 14.65
N THR A 241 -15.66 -0.44 13.35
CA THR A 241 -15.45 -1.66 12.55
C THR A 241 -14.00 -1.92 12.17
N LEU A 242 -13.11 -0.95 12.38
CA LEU A 242 -11.71 -1.00 11.93
C LEU A 242 -10.94 -2.21 12.50
N LEU A 243 -11.01 -2.43 13.81
CA LEU A 243 -10.36 -3.58 14.45
C LEU A 243 -11.08 -4.91 14.15
N PRO A 244 -12.43 -4.98 14.20
CA PRO A 244 -13.16 -6.18 13.77
C PRO A 244 -12.78 -6.70 12.38
N VAL A 245 -12.75 -5.85 11.34
CA VAL A 245 -12.38 -6.31 9.98
C VAL A 245 -10.93 -6.78 9.89
N MET A 246 -10.07 -6.34 10.82
CA MET A 246 -8.68 -6.78 10.92
C MET A 246 -8.50 -8.08 11.73
N GLY A 247 -9.56 -8.60 12.38
CA GLY A 247 -9.47 -9.74 13.30
C GLY A 247 -8.94 -9.35 14.69
N LEU A 248 -9.08 -8.08 15.06
CA LEU A 248 -8.60 -7.47 16.30
C LEU A 248 -9.75 -7.07 17.24
N GLU A 249 -10.92 -7.69 17.08
CA GLU A 249 -12.07 -7.40 17.94
C GLU A 249 -11.72 -7.61 19.43
N GLY A 250 -12.16 -6.67 20.27
CA GLY A 250 -11.89 -6.68 21.71
C GLY A 250 -10.53 -6.08 22.10
N GLU A 251 -9.63 -5.83 21.15
CA GLU A 251 -8.40 -5.06 21.41
C GLU A 251 -8.70 -3.55 21.41
N PRO A 252 -7.95 -2.74 22.16
CA PRO A 252 -8.08 -1.29 22.10
C PRO A 252 -7.35 -0.69 20.88
N LEU A 253 -7.92 0.36 20.28
CA LEU A 253 -7.23 1.18 19.25
C LEU A 253 -5.92 1.73 19.81
N PRO A 254 -4.81 1.85 19.04
CA PRO A 254 -3.57 2.43 19.53
C PRO A 254 -3.74 3.80 20.23
N LEU A 255 -2.91 4.08 21.24
CA LEU A 255 -2.95 5.37 21.95
C LEU A 255 -2.61 6.51 21.00
N LEU A 256 -1.66 6.29 20.08
CA LEU A 256 -1.34 7.18 18.98
C LEU A 256 -1.26 6.36 17.70
N TRP A 257 -2.00 6.77 16.69
CA TRP A 257 -1.96 6.17 15.36
C TRP A 257 -2.33 7.18 14.29
N THR A 258 -2.08 6.81 13.05
CA THR A 258 -2.36 7.65 11.89
C THR A 258 -3.11 6.87 10.84
N ALA A 259 -4.03 7.53 10.15
CA ALA A 259 -4.60 7.06 8.89
C ALA A 259 -4.14 8.01 7.79
N ASP A 260 -3.44 7.46 6.79
CA ASP A 260 -2.81 8.20 5.71
C ASP A 260 -3.60 8.00 4.41
N TYR A 261 -4.01 9.10 3.78
CA TYR A 261 -4.91 9.10 2.63
C TYR A 261 -4.30 9.81 1.44
N ILE A 262 -4.47 9.23 0.26
CA ILE A 262 -4.21 9.89 -1.01
C ILE A 262 -5.55 10.32 -1.63
N PRO A 263 -5.69 11.54 -2.17
CA PRO A 263 -6.90 11.95 -2.87
C PRO A 263 -7.23 11.01 -4.03
N LYS A 264 -8.49 10.55 -4.07
CA LYS A 264 -9.03 9.73 -5.16
C LYS A 264 -9.81 10.63 -6.14
N ASN A 265 -9.82 10.26 -7.42
CA ASN A 265 -10.81 10.80 -8.35
C ASN A 265 -12.21 10.27 -8.00
N PRO A 266 -13.27 11.08 -8.12
CA PRO A 266 -14.64 10.61 -8.22
C PRO A 266 -14.79 9.42 -9.18
N ASP A 267 -15.68 8.48 -8.84
CA ASP A 267 -15.90 7.29 -9.65
C ASP A 267 -16.54 7.60 -11.02
N ASP A 268 -17.11 8.80 -11.19
CA ASP A 268 -17.71 9.33 -12.41
C ASP A 268 -16.81 10.33 -13.17
N TRP A 269 -15.51 10.35 -12.89
CA TRP A 269 -14.58 11.32 -13.49
C TRP A 269 -14.42 11.13 -15.01
N ALA A 270 -14.73 12.18 -15.78
CA ALA A 270 -14.79 12.12 -17.25
C ALA A 270 -13.42 11.89 -17.96
N ALA A 271 -12.31 12.23 -17.31
CA ALA A 271 -10.96 11.98 -17.84
C ALA A 271 -10.45 10.54 -17.60
N GLY A 272 -11.32 9.66 -17.07
CA GLY A 272 -10.92 8.36 -16.55
C GLY A 272 -10.63 8.41 -15.05
N PRO A 273 -10.63 7.25 -14.38
CA PRO A 273 -10.38 7.13 -12.95
C PRO A 273 -8.94 7.51 -12.54
#